data_AF-A0A1G6I8M6-F1
#
_entry.id   AF-A0A1G6I8M6-F1
#
_cell.length_a   1.000
_cell.length_b   1.000
_cell.length_c   1.000
_cell.angle_alpha   90.00
_cell.angle_beta   90.00
_cell.angle_gamma   90.00
#
_symmetry.space_group_name_H-M   'P 1'
#
loop_
_entity.id
_entity.type
_entity.pdbx_description
1 polymer ?
#
loop_
_entity_poly.entity_id
_entity_poly.type
_entity_poly.pdbx_seq_one_letter_code
_entity_poly.pdbx_strand_id
1 'polypeptide(L)'
;MRIQHWQDAASLLVGAWLVASPFALGFSGAALWISIALGLGVVLFALEAFIIPSYLEEWGEMLMGLALVFAPWTFNYQQGSVTTSSVLAGVAVIVLACWELTMDRDFATWWHDRWHHRAG
;
A
#
# COMPACT_ATOMS: atom_id res chain seq x y z
N MET A 1 12.99 -18.00 -4.43
CA MET A 1 14.16 -17.35 -3.81
C MET A 1 13.77 -15.91 -3.57
N ARG A 2 13.47 -15.58 -2.31
CA ARG A 2 12.80 -14.34 -1.88
C ARG A 2 13.69 -13.15 -2.19
N ILE A 3 13.22 -12.25 -3.04
CA ILE A 3 13.95 -11.02 -3.37
C ILE A 3 13.95 -10.18 -2.09
N GLN A 4 15.08 -10.28 -1.39
CA GLN A 4 15.67 -9.39 -0.39
C GLN A 4 14.76 -8.33 0.24
N HIS A 5 14.74 -8.31 1.58
CA HIS A 5 14.22 -7.31 2.54
C HIS A 5 14.25 -5.81 2.18
N TRP A 6 14.91 -5.42 1.08
CA TRP A 6 14.93 -4.05 0.60
C TRP A 6 13.57 -3.58 0.08
N GLN A 7 12.69 -4.48 -0.37
CA GLN A 7 11.32 -4.15 -0.82
C GLN A 7 10.43 -3.80 0.35
N ASP A 8 10.35 -4.67 1.36
CA ASP A 8 9.68 -4.39 2.63
C ASP A 8 10.20 -3.06 3.24
N ALA A 9 11.52 -2.82 3.16
CA ALA A 9 12.12 -1.56 3.61
C ALA A 9 11.72 -0.35 2.75
N ALA A 10 11.49 -0.53 1.45
CA ALA A 10 11.01 0.51 0.54
C ALA A 10 9.53 0.83 0.79
N SER A 11 8.67 -0.18 0.95
CA SER A 11 7.26 -0.01 1.35
C SER A 11 7.15 0.67 2.72
N LEU A 12 7.99 0.27 3.68
CA LEU A 12 8.09 0.91 5.00
C LEU A 12 8.52 2.38 4.88
N LEU A 13 9.50 2.69 4.04
CA LEU A 13 9.95 4.06 3.76
C LEU A 13 8.84 4.91 3.13
N VAL A 14 8.10 4.35 2.17
CA VAL A 14 6.96 5.01 1.52
C VAL A 14 5.84 5.25 2.52
N GLY A 15 5.51 4.26 3.37
CA GLY A 15 4.55 4.41 4.46
C GLY A 15 4.97 5.47 5.49
N ALA A 16 6.24 5.48 5.90
CA ALA A 16 6.76 6.50 6.81
C ALA A 16 6.73 7.90 6.19
N TRP A 17 7.08 8.02 4.91
CA TRP A 17 6.96 9.27 4.16
C TRP A 17 5.51 9.73 4.04
N LEU A 18 4.58 8.81 3.80
CA LEU A 18 3.14 9.08 3.78
C LEU A 18 2.62 9.69 5.08
N VAL A 19 3.14 9.25 6.22
CA VAL A 19 2.80 9.81 7.54
C VAL A 19 3.48 11.17 7.76
N ALA A 20 4.69 11.38 7.24
CA ALA A 20 5.44 12.63 7.41
C ALA A 20 5.03 13.75 6.43
N SER A 21 4.65 13.41 5.20
CA SER A 21 4.28 14.33 4.12
C SER A 21 3.14 15.31 4.45
N PRO A 22 2.09 14.95 5.23
CA PRO A 22 1.00 15.86 5.57
C PRO A 22 1.51 17.04 6.40
N PHE A 23 2.52 16.83 7.24
CA PHE A 23 3.15 17.86 8.06
C PHE A 23 4.01 18.82 7.23
N ALA A 24 4.71 18.29 6.22
CA ALA A 24 5.52 19.10 5.31
C ALA A 24 4.67 19.93 4.33
N LEU A 25 3.52 19.39 3.92
CA LEU A 25 2.64 19.97 2.90
C LEU A 25 1.48 20.79 3.49
N GLY A 26 1.39 20.89 4.82
CA GLY A 26 0.39 21.71 5.51
C GLY A 26 -1.04 21.15 5.41
N PHE A 27 -1.19 19.82 5.42
CA PHE A 27 -2.52 19.19 5.44
C PHE A 27 -3.27 19.65 6.69
N SER A 28 -4.58 19.87 6.56
CA SER A 28 -5.42 20.31 7.67
C SER A 28 -6.80 19.64 7.63
N GLY A 29 -7.47 19.60 8.78
CA GLY A 29 -8.79 18.99 8.93
C GLY A 29 -8.78 17.47 8.70
N ALA A 30 -9.81 16.96 8.02
CA ALA A 30 -9.97 15.54 7.77
C ALA A 30 -8.83 14.93 6.93
N ALA A 31 -8.30 15.69 5.98
CA ALA A 31 -7.26 15.22 5.06
C ALA A 31 -5.98 14.79 5.78
N LEU A 32 -5.60 15.51 6.84
CA LEU A 32 -4.44 15.17 7.67
C LEU A 32 -4.65 13.81 8.35
N TRP A 33 -5.78 13.62 9.02
CA TRP A 33 -6.06 12.41 9.78
C TRP A 33 -6.21 11.17 8.89
N ILE A 34 -6.81 11.32 7.71
CA ILE A 34 -6.98 10.23 6.75
C ILE A 34 -5.63 9.83 6.16
N SER A 35 -4.79 10.79 5.75
CA SER A 35 -3.45 10.47 5.25
C SER A 35 -2.57 9.83 6.32
N ILE A 36 -2.66 10.27 7.58
CA ILE A 36 -1.94 9.62 8.69
C ILE A 36 -2.48 8.19 8.92
N ALA A 37 -3.80 8.00 8.95
CA ALA A 37 -4.39 6.68 9.18
C ALA A 37 -4.04 5.68 8.07
N LEU A 38 -4.14 6.10 6.81
CA LEU A 38 -3.77 5.27 5.66
C LEU A 38 -2.26 5.02 5.61
N GLY A 39 -1.43 6.03 5.88
CA GLY A 39 0.02 5.87 5.95
C GLY A 39 0.45 4.91 7.06
N LEU A 40 -0.16 4.99 8.25
CA LEU A 40 0.06 4.03 9.32
C LEU A 40 -0.40 2.62 8.94
N GLY A 41 -1.51 2.50 8.20
CA GLY A 41 -1.94 1.22 7.64
C GLY A 41 -0.89 0.58 6.75
N VAL A 42 -0.30 1.35 5.83
CA VAL A 42 0.81 0.88 4.98
C VAL A 42 2.02 0.48 5.82
N VAL A 43 2.42 1.29 6.81
CA VAL A 43 3.53 0.95 7.72
C VAL A 43 3.27 -0.36 8.48
N LEU A 44 2.04 -0.58 8.94
CA LEU A 44 1.69 -1.79 9.69
C LEU A 44 1.75 -3.04 8.82
N PHE A 45 1.26 -2.97 7.58
CA PHE A 45 1.39 -4.06 6.62
C PHE A 45 2.87 -4.34 6.34
N ALA A 46 3.64 -3.32 5.93
CA ALA A 46 5.08 -3.47 5.68
C ALA A 46 5.88 -4.02 6.88
N LEU A 47 5.46 -3.76 8.13
CA LEU A 47 6.06 -4.36 9.32
C LEU A 47 5.65 -5.82 9.52
N GLU A 48 4.43 -6.18 9.13
CA GLU A 48 3.95 -7.55 9.14
C GLU A 48 4.77 -8.42 8.18
N ALA A 49 5.15 -7.94 6.98
CA ALA A 49 6.07 -8.65 6.04
C ALA A 49 7.29 -9.20 6.73
N PHE A 50 7.92 -8.35 7.55
CA PHE A 50 9.16 -8.70 8.22
C PHE A 50 8.99 -9.86 9.20
N ILE A 51 7.80 -10.03 9.77
CA ILE A 51 7.51 -11.05 10.79
C ILE A 51 6.89 -12.30 10.15
N ILE A 52 5.85 -12.12 9.33
CA ILE A 52 5.04 -13.17 8.72
C ILE A 52 4.81 -12.83 7.24
N PRO A 53 5.74 -13.21 6.35
CA PRO A 53 5.57 -13.00 4.92
C PRO A 53 4.35 -13.78 4.43
N SER A 54 3.31 -13.04 4.06
CA SER A 54 1.95 -13.53 3.80
C SER A 54 1.36 -12.79 2.62
N TYR A 55 0.67 -13.51 1.73
CA TYR A 55 -0.03 -12.93 0.59
C TYR A 55 -1.06 -11.86 0.98
N LEU A 56 -1.63 -11.92 2.20
CA LEU A 56 -2.63 -10.94 2.65
C LEU A 56 -2.07 -9.52 2.76
N GLU A 57 -0.77 -9.41 2.98
CA GLU A 57 -0.09 -8.14 3.09
C GLU A 57 -0.02 -7.42 1.74
N GLU A 58 0.37 -8.11 0.68
CA GLU A 58 0.41 -7.58 -0.69
C GLU A 58 -0.97 -7.05 -1.11
N TRP A 59 -2.04 -7.80 -0.78
CA TRP A 59 -3.42 -7.36 -1.00
C TRP A 59 -3.79 -6.15 -0.12
N GLY A 60 -3.34 -6.14 1.14
CA GLY A 60 -3.54 -5.04 2.08
C GLY A 60 -2.89 -3.74 1.60
N GLU A 61 -1.63 -3.78 1.19
CA GLU A 61 -0.90 -2.65 0.64
C GLU A 61 -1.55 -2.15 -0.65
N MET A 62 -1.95 -3.06 -1.55
CA MET A 62 -2.62 -2.67 -2.79
C MET A 62 -3.98 -1.98 -2.53
N LEU A 63 -4.75 -2.46 -1.55
CA LEU A 63 -5.98 -1.81 -1.11
C LEU A 63 -5.73 -0.45 -0.44
N MET A 64 -4.67 -0.32 0.37
CA MET A 64 -4.31 0.95 1.00
C MET A 64 -3.82 1.98 -0.02
N GLY A 65 -3.01 1.56 -0.99
CA GLY A 65 -2.59 2.39 -2.10
C GLY A 65 -3.80 2.88 -2.91
N LEU A 66 -4.77 2.00 -3.17
CA LEU A 66 -6.02 2.37 -3.83
C LEU A 66 -6.83 3.38 -3.00
N ALA A 67 -6.95 3.15 -1.69
CA ALA A 67 -7.62 4.07 -0.78
C ALA A 67 -6.95 5.44 -0.76
N LEU A 68 -5.62 5.51 -0.79
CA LEU A 68 -4.85 6.76 -0.88
C LEU A 68 -5.08 7.52 -2.18
N VAL A 69 -5.21 6.79 -3.29
CA VAL A 69 -5.57 7.39 -4.58
C VAL A 69 -6.97 7.97 -4.50
N PHE A 70 -7.97 7.24 -4.01
CA PHE A 70 -9.36 7.73 -4.01
C PHE A 70 -9.71 8.71 -2.87
N ALA A 71 -8.90 8.75 -1.80
CA ALA A 71 -9.13 9.60 -0.63
C ALA A 71 -9.42 11.08 -0.94
N PRO A 72 -8.71 11.75 -1.87
CA PRO A 72 -8.97 13.16 -2.18
C PRO A 72 -10.38 13.42 -2.69
N TRP A 73 -10.94 12.48 -3.46
CA TRP A 73 -12.28 12.60 -4.02
C TRP A 73 -13.37 12.21 -3.01
N THR A 74 -13.14 11.21 -2.18
CA THR A 74 -14.11 10.79 -1.15
C THR A 74 -14.22 11.80 -0.02
N PHE A 75 -13.13 12.49 0.31
CA PHE A 75 -13.06 13.40 1.46
C PHE A 75 -12.90 14.88 1.05
N ASN A 76 -13.11 15.20 -0.23
CA ASN A 76 -13.10 16.56 -0.75
C ASN A 76 -11.83 17.35 -0.35
N TYR A 77 -10.67 16.75 -0.58
CA TYR A 77 -9.39 17.42 -0.33
C TYR A 77 -9.32 18.70 -1.16
N GLN A 78 -8.69 19.74 -0.59
CA GLN A 78 -8.41 20.95 -1.35
C GLN A 78 -7.51 20.60 -2.55
N GLN A 79 -7.94 21.02 -3.74
CA GLN A 79 -7.17 20.79 -4.96
C GLN A 79 -5.86 21.57 -4.91
N GLY A 80 -4.77 20.93 -5.35
CA GLY A 80 -3.41 21.46 -5.28
C GLY A 80 -2.42 20.42 -4.79
N SER A 81 -1.38 20.86 -4.08
CA SER A 81 -0.25 20.01 -3.62
C SER A 81 -0.69 18.82 -2.74
N VAL A 82 -1.78 18.97 -1.98
CA VAL A 82 -2.35 17.95 -1.09
C VAL A 82 -2.87 16.74 -1.88
N THR A 83 -3.66 17.00 -2.92
CA THR A 83 -4.25 15.95 -3.77
C THR A 83 -3.15 15.21 -4.54
N THR A 84 -2.25 15.95 -5.18
CA THR A 84 -1.14 15.36 -5.96
C THR A 84 -0.27 14.46 -5.10
N SER A 85 0.04 14.86 -3.87
CA SER A 85 0.89 14.08 -2.97
C SER A 85 0.20 12.80 -2.48
N SER A 86 -1.09 12.87 -2.15
CA SER A 86 -1.87 11.67 -1.77
C SER A 86 -1.96 10.66 -2.91
N VAL A 87 -2.26 11.14 -4.13
CA VAL A 87 -2.36 10.28 -5.31
C VAL A 87 -1.01 9.70 -5.70
N LEU A 88 0.06 10.51 -5.74
CA LEU A 88 1.41 10.02 -6.05
C LEU A 88 1.86 8.94 -5.08
N ALA A 89 1.61 9.13 -3.78
CA ALA A 89 1.99 8.17 -2.78
C ALA A 89 1.13 6.90 -2.85
N GLY A 90 -0.18 7.01 -3.10
CA GLY A 90 -1.05 5.85 -3.34
C GLY A 90 -0.62 5.05 -4.58
N VAL A 91 -0.25 5.74 -5.67
CA VAL A 91 0.29 5.08 -6.87
C VAL A 91 1.63 4.40 -6.57
N ALA A 92 2.53 5.03 -5.80
CA ALA A 92 3.80 4.42 -5.42
C ALA A 92 3.60 3.11 -4.64
N VAL A 93 2.66 3.10 -3.68
CA VAL A 93 2.29 1.89 -2.92
C VAL A 93 1.73 0.80 -3.84
N ILE A 94 0.79 1.14 -4.74
CA ILE A 94 0.22 0.17 -5.69
C ILE A 94 1.30 -0.43 -6.58
N VAL A 95 2.23 0.40 -7.08
CA VAL A 95 3.32 -0.07 -7.95
C VAL A 95 4.23 -1.04 -7.20
N LEU A 96 4.57 -0.75 -5.94
CA LEU A 96 5.37 -1.66 -5.11
C LEU A 96 4.65 -2.99 -4.87
N ALA A 97 3.39 -2.95 -4.43
CA ALA A 97 2.60 -4.17 -4.20
C ALA A 97 2.40 -5.00 -5.49
N CYS A 98 2.17 -4.35 -6.63
CA CYS A 98 2.02 -5.02 -7.92
C CYS A 98 3.34 -5.64 -8.39
N TRP A 99 4.47 -4.99 -8.09
CA TRP A 99 5.79 -5.53 -8.37
C TRP A 99 6.07 -6.78 -7.51
N GLU A 100 5.70 -6.79 -6.23
CA GLU A 100 5.77 -7.98 -5.37
C GLU A 100 4.93 -9.13 -5.93
N LEU A 101 3.65 -8.88 -6.22
CA LEU A 101 2.74 -9.89 -6.80
C LEU A 101 3.25 -10.50 -8.13
N THR A 102 3.98 -9.73 -8.93
CA THR A 102 4.52 -10.21 -10.23
C THR A 102 5.86 -10.92 -10.08
N MET A 103 6.66 -10.56 -9.07
CA MET A 103 7.92 -11.23 -8.75
C MET A 103 7.71 -12.52 -7.97
N ASP A 104 6.71 -12.57 -7.09
CA ASP A 104 6.33 -13.79 -6.37
C ASP A 104 5.41 -14.64 -7.24
N ARG A 105 6.04 -15.38 -8.16
CA ARG A 105 5.40 -16.23 -9.18
C ARG A 105 4.54 -17.38 -8.62
N ASP A 106 4.38 -17.48 -7.30
CA ASP A 106 3.54 -18.49 -6.65
C ASP A 106 2.04 -18.11 -6.64
N PHE A 107 1.68 -16.85 -6.96
CA PHE A 107 0.27 -16.44 -7.05
C PHE A 107 -0.48 -17.11 -8.22
N ALA A 108 0.18 -17.28 -9.37
CA ALA A 108 -0.43 -17.93 -10.54
C ALA A 108 -0.59 -19.46 -10.36
N THR A 109 0.32 -20.10 -9.63
CA THR A 109 0.29 -21.55 -9.40
C THR A 109 -0.74 -21.93 -8.34
N TRP A 110 -0.86 -21.18 -7.24
CA TRP A 110 -1.85 -21.44 -6.20
C TRP A 110 -3.31 -21.15 -6.64
N TRP A 111 -3.56 -20.11 -7.44
CA TRP A 111 -4.87 -19.89 -8.04
C TRP A 111 -5.20 -21.00 -9.05
N HIS A 112 -4.24 -21.65 -9.67
CA HIS A 112 -4.55 -22.84 -10.44
C HIS A 112 -4.95 -24.01 -9.52
N ASP A 113 -4.18 -24.28 -8.46
CA ASP A 113 -4.40 -25.45 -7.59
C ASP A 113 -5.67 -25.37 -6.71
N ARG A 114 -6.02 -24.19 -6.18
CA ARG A 114 -7.17 -24.03 -5.27
C ARG A 114 -8.52 -24.27 -5.95
N TRP A 115 -8.64 -24.03 -7.26
CA TRP A 115 -9.91 -24.21 -7.98
C TRP A 115 -10.12 -25.63 -8.51
N HIS A 116 -9.07 -26.46 -8.58
CA HIS A 116 -9.19 -27.86 -9.08
C HIS A 116 -9.55 -28.90 -7.99
N HIS A 117 -9.58 -28.53 -6.71
CA HIS A 117 -9.85 -29.47 -5.61
C HIS A 117 -11.31 -29.51 -5.11
N ARG A 118 -12.26 -28.90 -5.83
CA ARG A 118 -13.69 -28.97 -5.47
C ARG A 118 -14.59 -29.68 -6.48
N ALA A 119 -14.00 -30.39 -7.44
CA ALA A 119 -14.73 -31.24 -8.39
C ALA A 119 -14.24 -32.69 -8.26
N GLY A 120 -14.64 -33.35 -7.18
CA GLY A 120 -14.41 -34.78 -6.94
C GLY A 120 -15.40 -35.30 -5.92
#